data_AF-A0A7C8IAB8-F1
#
_entry.id   AF-A0A7C8IAB8-F1
#
_cell.length_a   1.000
_cell.length_b   1.000
_cell.length_c   1.000
_cell.angle_alpha   90.00
_cell.angle_beta   90.00
_cell.angle_gamma   90.00
#
_symmetry.space_group_name_H-M   'P 1'
#
loop_
_entity.id
_entity.type
_entity.pdbx_description
1 polymer ?
#
loop_
_entity_poly.entity_id
_entity_poly.type
_entity_poly.pdbx_seq_one_letter_code
_entity_poly.pdbx_strand_id
1 'polypeptide(L)'
;MARRRAQTPDHAESSQGRLRKRKDGDEYGDAKTDSQQLLALRPLLQEPKPEATEMRDFRTMVEGNQRDLRSRLQQRVDQTKEESRRRRNEIASRISESLQRPPPYNVADRQHITYPGTQISMNPLISTASSILYASDAAVSEYKRLEQIITTTAQDREQPITQMWEQEVQETERLIRLGHNSALRNVKKVLGADDGNGNMEEGAKHEAGAGGDGEQEEMALNYELERTLRYAERGVKRLVKGLPADEVDN
;
A
#
# COMPACT_ATOMS: atom_id res chain seq x y z
N MET A 1 38.13 -12.60 4.00
CA MET A 1 37.20 -12.27 5.12
C MET A 1 35.93 -13.08 4.95
N ALA A 2 35.58 -13.83 5.99
CA ALA A 2 34.63 -14.94 5.97
C ALA A 2 33.16 -14.47 5.87
N ARG A 3 32.39 -15.09 4.97
CA ARG A 3 30.93 -14.93 4.89
C ARG A 3 30.28 -16.03 5.73
N ARG A 4 29.55 -15.63 6.79
CA ARG A 4 28.75 -16.52 7.63
C ARG A 4 27.48 -16.94 6.88
N ARG A 5 27.26 -18.25 6.78
CA ARG A 5 26.01 -18.90 6.36
C ARG A 5 24.96 -18.74 7.45
N ALA A 6 23.73 -18.37 7.06
CA ALA A 6 22.56 -18.47 7.93
C ALA A 6 22.03 -19.91 7.89
N GLN A 7 21.88 -20.52 9.06
CA GLN A 7 21.24 -21.82 9.28
C GLN A 7 19.73 -21.63 9.38
N THR A 8 18.97 -22.48 8.71
CA THR A 8 17.53 -22.70 8.93
C THR A 8 17.35 -23.79 9.99
N PRO A 9 16.41 -23.66 10.93
CA PRO A 9 16.10 -24.74 11.87
C PRO A 9 15.20 -25.82 11.23
N ASP A 10 15.60 -27.06 11.47
CA ASP A 10 14.83 -28.28 11.31
C ASP A 10 13.63 -28.29 12.27
N HIS A 11 12.42 -28.50 11.73
CA HIS A 11 11.31 -29.05 12.51
C HIS A 11 10.82 -30.32 11.83
N ALA A 12 11.46 -31.42 12.20
CA ALA A 12 10.86 -32.74 12.18
C ALA A 12 9.90 -32.84 13.36
N GLU A 13 8.62 -33.10 13.10
CA GLU A 13 7.80 -33.83 14.05
C GLU A 13 6.76 -34.66 13.30
N SER A 14 7.01 -35.96 13.36
CA SER A 14 6.09 -37.03 13.02
C SER A 14 4.95 -37.09 14.03
N SER A 15 3.73 -37.35 13.58
CA SER A 15 2.75 -38.07 14.40
C SER A 15 1.88 -38.94 13.52
N GLN A 16 2.12 -40.24 13.67
CA GLN A 16 1.39 -41.34 13.10
C GLN A 16 -0.03 -41.45 13.66
N GLY A 17 -0.96 -41.88 12.81
CA GLY A 17 -1.85 -43.02 13.09
C GLY A 17 -3.00 -42.87 14.08
N ARG A 18 -4.23 -43.10 13.59
CA ARG A 18 -5.24 -44.03 14.16
C ARG A 18 -6.47 -44.04 13.24
N LEU A 19 -6.69 -45.13 12.50
CA LEU A 19 -7.55 -46.27 12.85
C LEU A 19 -9.05 -45.93 12.96
N ARG A 20 -9.79 -46.54 12.02
CA ARG A 20 -11.24 -46.64 11.91
C ARG A 20 -11.92 -47.06 13.22
N LYS A 21 -13.13 -46.55 13.48
CA LYS A 21 -14.19 -47.35 14.09
C LYS A 21 -15.57 -46.86 13.63
N ARG A 22 -16.23 -47.67 12.79
CA ARG A 22 -17.68 -47.67 12.64
C ARG A 22 -18.28 -48.16 13.96
N LYS A 23 -19.33 -47.52 14.46
CA LYS A 23 -20.22 -48.09 15.46
C LYS A 23 -21.65 -47.74 15.08
N ASP A 24 -22.35 -48.75 14.61
CA ASP A 24 -23.80 -48.81 14.46
C ASP A 24 -24.47 -48.82 15.84
N GLY A 25 -25.70 -48.29 15.89
CA GLY A 25 -26.76 -48.66 16.83
C GLY A 25 -26.61 -48.15 18.26
N ASP A 26 -27.45 -47.18 18.63
CA ASP A 26 -28.57 -47.50 19.53
C ASP A 26 -29.60 -46.36 19.50
N GLU A 27 -30.77 -46.77 19.04
CA GLU A 27 -32.03 -46.08 18.93
C GLU A 27 -32.72 -46.11 20.30
N TYR A 28 -32.68 -45.00 21.05
CA TYR A 28 -33.71 -44.67 22.04
C TYR A 28 -33.87 -43.15 22.09
N GLY A 29 -35.00 -42.69 21.55
CA GLY A 29 -35.39 -41.30 21.52
C GLY A 29 -35.66 -40.76 22.92
N ASP A 30 -34.70 -40.00 23.44
CA ASP A 30 -34.97 -39.00 24.46
C ASP A 30 -35.37 -37.73 23.72
N ALA A 31 -36.69 -37.49 23.64
CA ALA A 31 -37.29 -36.35 22.97
C ALA A 31 -36.94 -35.07 23.73
N LYS A 32 -35.72 -34.58 23.55
CA LYS A 32 -35.32 -33.21 23.88
C LYS A 32 -36.09 -32.29 22.96
N THR A 33 -37.27 -31.89 23.44
CA THR A 33 -38.14 -30.87 22.86
C THR A 33 -37.31 -29.70 22.31
N ASP A 34 -37.55 -29.33 21.06
CA ASP A 34 -36.85 -28.26 20.32
C ASP A 34 -36.75 -26.93 21.10
N SER A 35 -37.65 -26.69 22.04
CA SER A 35 -37.65 -25.53 22.94
C SER A 35 -36.43 -25.46 23.87
N GLN A 36 -35.84 -26.59 24.28
CA GLN A 36 -34.62 -26.60 25.09
C GLN A 36 -33.36 -26.38 24.24
N GLN A 37 -33.38 -26.76 22.96
CA GLN A 37 -32.27 -26.49 22.04
C GLN A 37 -32.23 -25.01 21.63
N LEU A 38 -33.39 -24.37 21.46
CA LEU A 38 -33.49 -22.93 21.20
C LEU A 38 -33.00 -22.06 22.36
N LEU A 39 -33.22 -22.48 23.62
CA LEU A 39 -32.71 -21.76 24.79
C LEU A 39 -31.18 -21.81 24.91
N ALA A 40 -30.54 -22.87 24.41
CA ALA A 40 -29.08 -23.00 24.39
C ALA A 40 -28.41 -22.12 23.32
N LEU A 41 -29.16 -21.63 22.32
CA LEU A 41 -28.67 -20.72 21.29
C LEU A 41 -28.72 -19.24 21.72
N ARG A 42 -29.44 -18.91 22.80
CA ARG A 42 -29.60 -17.53 23.30
C ARG A 42 -28.27 -16.82 23.65
N PRO A 43 -27.24 -17.48 24.21
CA PRO A 43 -25.92 -16.88 24.42
C PRO A 43 -25.12 -16.69 23.12
N LEU A 44 -25.39 -17.49 22.08
CA LEU A 44 -24.72 -17.44 20.78
C LEU A 44 -25.38 -16.42 19.82
N LEU A 45 -26.66 -16.10 20.07
CA LEU A 45 -27.44 -15.07 19.39
C LEU A 45 -27.34 -13.69 20.08
N GLN A 46 -26.62 -13.57 21.21
CA GLN A 46 -26.19 -12.26 21.66
C GLN A 46 -25.34 -11.66 20.56
N GLU A 47 -25.80 -10.54 19.99
CA GLU A 47 -25.05 -9.78 19.00
C GLU A 47 -23.58 -9.74 19.42
N PRO A 48 -22.64 -10.24 18.58
CA PRO A 48 -21.24 -10.07 18.87
C PRO A 48 -21.07 -8.57 19.02
N LYS A 49 -20.85 -8.10 20.26
CA LYS A 49 -20.59 -6.69 20.53
C LYS A 49 -19.47 -6.35 19.55
N PRO A 50 -19.69 -5.43 18.59
CA PRO A 50 -18.67 -5.09 17.61
C PRO A 50 -17.43 -4.82 18.43
N GLU A 51 -16.36 -5.58 18.21
CA GLU A 51 -15.20 -5.61 19.07
C GLU A 51 -14.60 -4.20 19.08
N ALA A 52 -15.08 -3.37 19.99
CA ALA A 52 -14.66 -1.98 20.16
C ALA A 52 -13.16 -1.95 20.48
N THR A 53 -12.63 -3.07 20.95
CA THR A 53 -11.21 -3.42 21.07
C THR A 53 -10.50 -3.40 19.72
N GLU A 54 -10.94 -4.16 18.72
CA GLU A 54 -10.27 -4.21 17.40
C GLU A 54 -10.25 -2.85 16.69
N MET A 55 -11.38 -2.13 16.70
CA MET A 55 -11.41 -0.78 16.11
C MET A 55 -10.50 0.20 16.86
N ARG A 56 -10.38 0.07 18.18
CA ARG A 56 -9.48 0.90 18.99
C ARG A 56 -8.02 0.55 18.72
N ASP A 57 -7.71 -0.73 18.56
CA ASP A 57 -6.36 -1.21 18.26
C ASP A 57 -5.93 -0.74 16.86
N PHE A 58 -6.83 -0.81 15.87
CA PHE A 58 -6.58 -0.28 14.53
C PHE A 58 -6.28 1.22 14.55
N ARG A 59 -7.11 2.03 15.25
CA ARG A 59 -6.87 3.48 15.39
C ARG A 59 -5.52 3.77 16.03
N THR A 60 -5.19 3.04 17.10
CA THR A 60 -3.91 3.19 17.80
C THR A 60 -2.73 2.84 16.89
N MET A 61 -2.85 1.80 16.06
CA MET A 61 -1.84 1.41 15.08
C MET A 61 -1.68 2.48 13.99
N VAL A 62 -2.78 3.01 13.44
CA VAL A 62 -2.75 4.08 12.43
C VAL A 62 -2.08 5.33 12.97
N GLU A 63 -2.41 5.75 14.19
CA GLU A 63 -1.77 6.90 14.85
C GLU A 63 -0.28 6.67 15.10
N GLY A 64 0.13 5.45 15.45
CA GLY A 64 1.53 5.06 15.58
C GLY A 64 2.27 5.19 14.25
N ASN A 65 1.73 4.58 13.20
CA ASN A 65 2.30 4.63 11.85
C ASN A 65 2.38 6.06 11.31
N GLN A 66 1.38 6.91 11.59
CA GLN A 66 1.40 8.30 11.19
C GLN A 66 2.51 9.09 11.89
N ARG A 67 2.73 8.85 13.19
CA ARG A 67 3.83 9.47 13.95
C ARG A 67 5.18 9.02 13.43
N ASP A 68 5.35 7.73 13.16
CA ASP A 68 6.59 7.17 12.60
C ASP A 68 6.90 7.69 11.21
N LEU A 69 5.87 7.85 10.36
CA LEU A 69 6.05 8.44 9.04
C LEU A 69 6.49 9.91 9.15
N ARG A 70 5.83 10.70 10.02
CA ARG A 70 6.19 12.10 10.26
C ARG A 70 7.62 12.25 10.77
N SER A 71 8.04 11.39 11.71
CA SER A 71 9.41 11.43 12.26
C SER A 71 10.46 11.10 11.20
N ARG A 72 10.23 10.09 10.35
CA ARG A 72 11.12 9.75 9.23
C ARG A 72 11.18 10.85 8.17
N LEU A 73 10.05 11.47 7.85
CA LEU A 73 10.03 12.62 6.93
C LEU A 73 10.84 13.79 7.48
N GLN A 74 10.64 14.12 8.75
CA GLN A 74 11.40 15.19 9.42
C GLN A 74 12.91 14.89 9.42
N GLN A 75 13.29 13.65 9.77
CA GLN A 75 14.68 13.20 9.74
C GLN A 75 15.30 13.36 8.35
N ARG A 76 14.59 12.98 7.28
CA ARG A 76 15.05 13.13 5.90
C ARG A 76 15.24 14.60 5.53
N VAL A 77 14.28 15.46 5.89
CA VAL A 77 14.38 16.90 5.66
C VAL A 77 15.62 17.49 6.33
N ASP A 78 15.88 17.13 7.58
CA ASP A 78 17.03 17.64 8.32
C ASP A 78 18.36 17.10 7.77
N GLN A 79 18.40 15.83 7.34
CA GLN A 79 19.54 15.25 6.64
C GLN A 79 19.84 16.00 5.33
N THR A 80 18.82 16.26 4.50
CA THR A 80 18.99 16.98 3.24
C THR A 80 19.45 18.42 3.47
N LYS A 81 18.96 19.10 4.51
CA LYS A 81 19.44 20.44 4.90
C LYS A 81 20.91 20.41 5.29
N GLU A 82 21.33 19.42 6.08
CA GLU A 82 22.72 19.27 6.51
C GLU A 82 23.65 18.98 5.33
N GLU A 83 23.27 18.06 4.44
CA GLU A 83 24.03 17.76 3.21
C GLU A 83 24.12 18.99 2.29
N SER A 84 23.04 19.75 2.14
CA SER A 84 23.04 21.01 1.38
C SER A 84 23.98 22.05 2.01
N ARG A 85 24.00 22.17 3.34
CA ARG A 85 24.95 23.04 4.06
C ARG A 85 26.39 22.60 3.82
N ARG A 86 26.68 21.29 3.93
CA ARG A 86 28.01 20.73 3.66
C ARG A 86 28.48 21.02 2.24
N ARG A 87 27.63 20.78 1.23
CA ARG A 87 27.96 21.07 -0.18
C ARG A 87 28.27 22.55 -0.41
N ARG A 88 27.47 23.45 0.16
CA ARG A 88 27.73 24.90 0.07
C ARG A 88 29.07 25.29 0.70
N ASN A 89 29.38 24.73 1.87
CA ASN A 89 30.67 24.97 2.52
C ASN A 89 31.84 24.42 1.70
N GLU A 90 31.71 23.24 1.10
CA GLU A 90 32.74 22.65 0.23
C GLU A 90 32.97 23.48 -1.04
N ILE A 91 31.90 23.95 -1.68
CA ILE A 91 32.01 24.84 -2.84
C ILE A 91 32.70 26.14 -2.44
N ALA A 92 32.27 26.76 -1.34
CA ALA A 92 32.87 27.98 -0.83
C ALA A 92 34.36 27.78 -0.49
N SER A 93 34.74 26.65 0.12
CA SER A 93 36.13 26.35 0.44
C SER A 93 36.97 26.18 -0.82
N ARG A 94 36.50 25.43 -1.82
CA ARG A 94 37.20 25.25 -3.11
C ARG A 94 37.36 26.57 -3.87
N ILE A 95 36.34 27.44 -3.84
CA ILE A 95 36.44 28.78 -4.41
C ILE A 95 37.48 29.59 -3.66
N SER A 96 37.44 29.61 -2.32
CA SER A 96 38.43 30.34 -1.53
C SER A 96 39.86 29.84 -1.74
N GLU A 97 40.05 28.52 -1.83
CA GLU A 97 41.34 27.88 -2.09
C GLU A 97 41.87 28.25 -3.47
N SER A 98 41.02 28.21 -4.50
CA SER A 98 41.41 28.56 -5.87
C SER A 98 41.72 30.04 -6.04
N LEU A 99 41.07 30.93 -5.28
CA LEU A 99 41.37 32.36 -5.26
C LEU A 99 42.63 32.70 -4.45
N GLN A 100 42.90 31.98 -3.37
CA GLN A 100 44.09 32.18 -2.54
C GLN A 100 45.35 31.57 -3.16
N ARG A 101 45.21 30.52 -3.97
CA ARG A 101 46.35 29.87 -4.62
C ARG A 101 46.92 30.82 -5.68
N PRO A 102 48.13 31.37 -5.49
CA PRO A 102 48.74 32.19 -6.52
C PRO A 102 48.84 31.35 -7.79
N PRO A 103 48.55 31.92 -8.97
CA PRO A 103 48.67 31.18 -10.21
C PRO A 103 50.09 30.63 -10.30
N PRO A 104 50.29 29.36 -10.69
CA PRO A 104 51.63 28.81 -10.83
C PRO A 104 52.37 29.65 -11.88
N TYR A 105 53.25 30.54 -11.40
CA TYR A 105 54.20 31.33 -12.18
C TYR A 105 55.28 30.40 -12.74
N ASN A 106 54.89 29.46 -13.59
CA ASN A 106 55.81 28.63 -14.36
C ASN A 106 55.29 28.57 -15.79
N VAL A 107 55.22 29.72 -16.45
CA VAL A 107 55.10 29.74 -17.90
C VAL A 107 56.02 30.82 -18.45
N ALA A 108 57.27 30.44 -18.66
CA ALA A 108 58.23 31.23 -19.41
C ALA A 108 57.86 31.36 -20.91
N ASP A 109 56.69 30.88 -21.34
CA ASP A 109 56.38 30.67 -22.76
C ASP A 109 54.90 30.89 -23.17
N ARG A 110 54.06 31.50 -22.33
CA ARG A 110 52.67 31.82 -22.71
C ARG A 110 52.57 33.29 -23.08
N GLN A 111 52.39 33.55 -24.38
CA GLN A 111 51.96 34.84 -24.90
C GLN A 111 50.77 35.34 -24.07
N HIS A 112 50.99 36.43 -23.33
CA HIS A 112 49.94 37.06 -22.53
C HIS A 112 48.86 37.58 -23.48
N ILE A 113 47.69 36.93 -23.48
CA ILE A 113 46.51 37.46 -24.15
C ILE A 113 46.20 38.79 -23.47
N THR A 114 46.36 39.89 -24.21
CA THR A 114 46.15 41.26 -23.75
C THR A 114 44.81 41.73 -24.28
N TYR A 115 44.09 42.57 -23.52
CA TYR A 115 42.86 43.18 -24.04
C TYR A 115 43.20 44.00 -25.30
N PRO A 116 42.38 43.92 -26.39
CA PRO A 116 42.65 44.62 -27.63
C PRO A 116 42.92 46.11 -27.39
N GLY A 117 44.09 46.59 -27.82
CA GLY A 117 44.49 47.99 -27.65
C GLY A 117 45.04 48.37 -26.27
N THR A 118 45.30 47.42 -25.37
CA THR A 118 45.88 47.70 -24.04
C THR A 118 47.04 46.75 -23.71
N GLN A 119 47.92 47.16 -22.79
CA GLN A 119 48.96 46.28 -22.21
C GLN A 119 48.46 45.47 -21.01
N ILE A 120 47.14 45.48 -20.76
CA ILE A 120 46.55 44.79 -19.61
C ILE A 120 46.41 43.31 -19.97
N SER A 121 47.24 42.49 -19.31
CA SER A 121 47.14 41.03 -19.31
C SER A 121 45.72 40.59 -18.94
N MET A 122 45.04 39.87 -19.82
CA MET A 122 43.81 39.17 -19.46
C MET A 122 44.16 38.09 -18.44
N ASN A 123 43.55 38.17 -17.27
CA ASN A 123 43.60 37.07 -16.33
C ASN A 123 42.77 35.90 -16.90
N PRO A 124 43.39 34.77 -17.29
CA PRO A 124 42.67 33.64 -17.88
C PRO A 124 41.60 33.07 -16.92
N LEU A 125 41.76 33.30 -15.62
CA LEU A 125 40.78 32.91 -14.61
C LEU A 125 39.43 33.64 -14.77
N ILE A 126 39.42 34.85 -15.37
CA ILE A 126 38.17 35.61 -15.59
C ILE A 126 37.28 34.90 -16.63
N SER A 127 37.87 34.35 -17.69
CA SER A 127 37.13 33.59 -18.72
C SER A 127 36.59 32.27 -18.17
N THR A 128 37.38 31.57 -17.34
CA THR A 128 36.92 30.35 -16.66
C THR A 128 35.82 30.66 -15.65
N ALA A 129 35.97 31.72 -14.85
CA ALA A 129 34.97 32.14 -13.87
C ALA A 129 33.65 32.58 -14.53
N SER A 130 33.71 33.33 -15.63
CA SER A 130 32.51 33.73 -16.38
C SER A 130 31.78 32.51 -16.96
N SER A 131 32.52 31.54 -17.51
CA SER A 131 31.94 30.27 -17.99
C SER A 131 31.23 29.48 -16.87
N ILE A 132 31.86 29.38 -15.69
CA ILE A 132 31.24 28.75 -14.51
C ILE A 132 29.98 29.50 -14.07
N LEU A 133 29.99 30.83 -14.08
CA LEU A 133 28.81 31.64 -13.75
C LEU A 133 27.67 31.41 -14.74
N TYR A 134 27.95 31.39 -16.05
CA TYR A 134 26.93 31.09 -17.07
C TYR A 134 26.35 29.69 -16.90
N ALA A 135 27.20 28.68 -16.66
CA ALA A 135 26.73 27.31 -16.42
C ALA A 135 25.88 27.20 -15.15
N SER A 136 26.24 27.96 -14.11
CA SER A 136 25.48 28.01 -12.84
C SER A 136 24.11 28.68 -13.04
N ASP A 137 24.05 29.77 -13.79
CA ASP A 137 22.78 30.46 -14.09
C ASP A 137 21.85 29.58 -14.94
N ALA A 138 22.40 28.91 -15.96
CA ALA A 138 21.66 27.93 -16.76
C ALA A 138 21.08 26.81 -15.88
N ALA A 139 21.86 26.26 -14.94
CA ALA A 139 21.36 25.25 -14.00
C ALA A 139 20.23 25.79 -13.11
N VAL A 140 20.34 27.02 -12.60
CA VAL A 140 19.28 27.67 -11.81
C VAL A 140 18.01 27.85 -12.63
N SER A 141 18.12 28.25 -13.91
CA SER A 141 16.95 28.36 -14.79
C SER A 141 16.27 27.02 -15.05
N GLU A 142 17.03 25.92 -15.21
CA GLU A 142 16.45 24.59 -15.36
C GLU A 142 15.75 24.12 -14.09
N TYR A 143 16.30 24.41 -12.90
CA TYR A 143 15.61 24.11 -11.64
C TYR A 143 14.29 24.88 -11.50
N LYS A 144 14.26 26.16 -11.88
CA LYS A 144 13.01 26.95 -11.92
C LYS A 144 11.99 26.37 -12.89
N ARG A 145 12.44 25.93 -14.08
CA ARG A 145 11.58 25.26 -15.07
C ARG A 145 10.99 23.96 -14.52
N LEU A 146 11.81 23.14 -13.84
CA LEU A 146 11.36 21.90 -13.20
C LEU A 146 10.36 22.16 -12.07
N GLU A 147 10.60 23.17 -11.24
CA GLU A 147 9.67 23.60 -10.19
C GLU A 147 8.32 24.02 -10.78
N GLN A 148 8.32 24.76 -11.89
CA GLN A 148 7.10 25.12 -12.61
C GLN A 148 6.33 23.88 -13.12
N ILE A 149 7.03 22.90 -13.70
CA ILE A 149 6.39 21.65 -14.16
C ILE A 149 5.80 20.87 -12.97
N ILE A 150 6.53 20.78 -11.85
CA ILE A 150 6.06 20.08 -10.64
C ILE A 150 4.82 20.77 -10.07
N THR A 151 4.81 22.09 -10.01
CA THR A 151 3.68 22.85 -9.46
C THR A 151 2.45 22.75 -10.37
N THR A 152 2.60 22.86 -11.69
CA THR A 152 1.49 22.65 -12.65
C THR A 152 0.95 21.23 -12.59
N THR A 153 1.82 20.21 -12.56
CA THR A 153 1.36 18.81 -12.47
C THR A 153 0.76 18.45 -11.11
N ALA A 154 1.14 19.15 -10.04
CA ALA A 154 0.50 19.03 -8.73
C ALA A 154 -0.89 19.66 -8.71
N GLN A 155 -1.09 20.81 -9.38
CA GLN A 155 -2.39 21.46 -9.53
C GLN A 155 -3.34 20.67 -10.45
N ASP A 156 -2.84 20.07 -11.53
CA ASP A 156 -3.66 19.25 -12.43
C ASP A 156 -4.17 17.94 -11.76
N ARG A 157 -3.60 17.57 -10.61
CA ARG A 157 -4.01 16.40 -9.79
C ARG A 157 -4.81 16.82 -8.56
N GLU A 158 -5.59 17.89 -8.66
CA GLU A 158 -6.40 18.49 -7.59
C GLU A 158 -7.59 17.66 -7.06
N GLN A 159 -7.60 16.34 -7.26
CA GLN A 159 -8.08 15.50 -6.17
C GLN A 159 -6.85 15.18 -5.31
N PRO A 160 -6.62 15.93 -4.22
CA PRO A 160 -5.46 15.69 -3.38
C PRO A 160 -5.55 14.22 -2.99
N ILE A 161 -4.46 13.48 -3.23
CA ILE A 161 -4.39 12.03 -3.00
C ILE A 161 -4.96 11.67 -1.61
N THR A 162 -4.85 12.59 -0.64
CA THR A 162 -5.47 12.50 0.68
C THR A 162 -7.01 12.43 0.67
N GLN A 163 -7.72 13.19 -0.17
CA GLN A 163 -9.18 13.09 -0.32
C GLN A 163 -9.58 11.78 -0.98
N MET A 164 -8.86 11.32 -2.00
CA MET A 164 -9.11 10.02 -2.61
C MET A 164 -8.90 8.89 -1.59
N TRP A 165 -7.84 8.94 -0.79
CA TRP A 165 -7.58 7.97 0.28
C TRP A 165 -8.63 8.04 1.39
N GLU A 166 -9.09 9.24 1.74
CA GLU A 166 -10.18 9.41 2.71
C GLU A 166 -11.48 8.80 2.19
N GLN A 167 -11.80 8.99 0.91
CA GLN A 167 -12.95 8.36 0.24
C GLN A 167 -12.81 6.84 0.21
N GLU A 168 -11.64 6.30 -0.15
CA GLU A 168 -11.37 4.85 -0.14
C GLU A 168 -11.51 4.26 1.27
N VAL A 169 -11.04 4.95 2.31
CA VAL A 169 -11.22 4.54 3.71
C VAL A 169 -12.71 4.54 4.10
N GLN A 170 -13.46 5.55 3.70
CA GLN A 170 -14.91 5.60 3.97
C GLN A 170 -15.68 4.52 3.20
N GLU A 171 -15.30 4.25 1.96
CA GLU A 171 -15.91 3.21 1.12
C GLU A 171 -15.63 1.81 1.65
N THR A 172 -14.39 1.53 2.05
CA THR A 172 -14.02 0.26 2.68
C THR A 172 -14.74 0.07 4.02
N GLU A 173 -14.87 1.12 4.84
CA GLU A 173 -15.67 1.05 6.08
C GLU A 173 -17.15 0.74 5.78
N ARG A 174 -17.73 1.36 4.75
CA ARG A 174 -19.11 1.07 4.32
C ARG A 174 -19.26 -0.38 3.84
N LEU A 175 -18.32 -0.88 3.04
CA LEU A 175 -18.33 -2.26 2.55
C LEU A 175 -18.19 -3.28 3.68
N ILE A 176 -17.33 -3.02 4.66
CA ILE A 176 -17.20 -3.85 5.85
C ILE A 176 -18.52 -3.91 6.63
N ARG A 177 -19.19 -2.76 6.82
CA ARG A 177 -20.52 -2.71 7.48
C ARG A 177 -21.58 -3.49 6.70
N LEU A 178 -21.60 -3.37 5.36
CA LEU A 178 -22.52 -4.12 4.51
C LEU A 178 -22.26 -5.63 4.57
N GLY A 179 -20.99 -6.03 4.49
CA GLY A 179 -20.56 -7.43 4.61
C GLY A 179 -20.93 -8.03 5.96
N HIS A 180 -20.69 -7.29 7.05
CA HIS A 180 -21.08 -7.66 8.40
C HIS A 180 -22.61 -7.86 8.52
N ASN A 181 -23.41 -6.92 8.01
CA ASN A 181 -24.87 -7.03 8.06
C ASN A 181 -25.41 -8.20 7.23
N SER A 182 -24.80 -8.46 6.07
CA SER A 182 -25.13 -9.62 5.23
C SER A 182 -24.78 -10.94 5.93
N ALA A 183 -23.60 -11.00 6.56
CA ALA A 183 -23.19 -12.16 7.35
C ALA A 183 -24.15 -12.42 8.53
N LEU A 184 -24.54 -11.37 9.27
CA LEU A 184 -25.53 -11.50 10.35
C LEU A 184 -26.89 -12.01 9.84
N ARG A 185 -27.39 -11.51 8.71
CA ARG A 185 -28.64 -12.02 8.11
C ARG A 185 -28.54 -13.49 7.72
N ASN A 186 -27.42 -13.89 7.11
CA ASN A 186 -27.21 -15.29 6.73
C ASN A 186 -27.11 -16.20 7.96
N VAL A 187 -26.43 -15.76 9.02
CA VAL A 187 -26.38 -16.50 10.30
C VAL A 187 -27.78 -16.61 10.89
N LYS A 188 -28.57 -15.53 10.92
CA LYS A 188 -29.95 -15.54 11.41
C LYS A 188 -30.83 -16.53 10.62
N LYS A 189 -30.69 -16.56 9.29
CA LYS A 189 -31.40 -17.49 8.40
C LYS A 189 -31.04 -18.95 8.67
N VAL A 190 -29.74 -19.25 8.81
CA VAL A 190 -29.26 -20.62 9.09
C VAL A 190 -29.70 -21.11 10.47
N LEU A 191 -29.73 -20.20 11.45
CA LEU A 191 -30.18 -20.52 12.81
C LEU A 191 -31.71 -20.66 12.93
N GLY A 192 -32.47 -20.49 11.84
CA GLY A 192 -33.93 -20.59 11.86
C GLY A 192 -34.62 -19.53 12.73
N ALA A 193 -33.88 -18.51 13.16
CA ALA A 193 -34.39 -17.37 13.93
C ALA A 193 -34.96 -16.27 13.03
N ASP A 194 -35.13 -16.56 11.73
CA ASP A 194 -35.92 -15.75 10.82
C ASP A 194 -37.40 -16.00 11.13
N ASP A 195 -37.84 -15.47 12.28
CA ASP A 195 -39.25 -15.42 12.65
C ASP A 195 -39.97 -14.76 11.48
N GLY A 196 -40.81 -15.53 10.77
CA GLY A 196 -41.50 -15.15 9.55
C GLY A 196 -42.54 -14.03 9.72
N ASN A 197 -42.18 -12.95 10.40
CA ASN A 197 -42.96 -11.73 10.46
C ASN A 197 -42.50 -10.85 9.29
N GLY A 198 -43.04 -11.15 8.12
CA GLY A 198 -43.03 -10.24 6.99
C GLY A 198 -43.68 -8.93 7.38
N ASN A 199 -42.86 -7.96 7.76
CA ASN A 199 -43.25 -6.56 7.72
C ASN A 199 -42.26 -5.87 6.79
N MET A 200 -42.68 -5.75 5.54
CA MET A 200 -42.20 -4.72 4.64
C MET A 200 -42.42 -3.38 5.36
N GLU A 201 -41.35 -2.78 5.87
CA GLU A 201 -41.36 -1.35 6.15
C GLU A 201 -40.56 -0.67 5.04
N GLU A 202 -41.35 -0.17 4.08
CA GLU A 202 -41.02 0.85 3.11
C GLU A 202 -40.18 1.96 3.73
N GLY A 203 -39.04 2.29 3.10
CA GLY A 203 -38.23 3.38 3.60
C GLY A 203 -36.97 3.73 2.84
N ALA A 204 -36.86 3.43 1.54
CA ALA A 204 -35.86 4.07 0.68
C ALA A 204 -36.36 4.11 -0.77
N LYS A 205 -36.90 5.26 -1.14
CA LYS A 205 -37.35 5.61 -2.49
C LYS A 205 -36.31 5.25 -3.56
N HIS A 206 -36.83 4.54 -4.56
CA HIS A 206 -36.43 4.49 -5.97
C HIS A 206 -35.53 5.63 -6.46
N GLU A 207 -34.40 5.24 -7.06
CA GLU A 207 -34.13 5.53 -8.49
C GLU A 207 -33.50 4.28 -9.13
N ALA A 208 -34.37 3.41 -9.63
CA ALA A 208 -34.08 2.49 -10.72
C ALA A 208 -35.45 2.05 -11.26
N GLY A 209 -35.81 2.64 -12.40
CA GLY A 209 -36.99 2.27 -13.16
C GLY A 209 -36.73 1.04 -14.03
N ALA A 210 -37.84 0.46 -14.48
CA ALA A 210 -37.99 -0.72 -15.34
C ALA A 210 -37.67 -2.04 -14.61
N GLY A 211 -38.63 -2.83 -14.12
CA GLY A 211 -39.90 -3.17 -14.77
C GLY A 211 -39.65 -4.31 -15.75
N GLY A 212 -39.56 -5.53 -15.22
CA GLY A 212 -39.37 -6.76 -15.97
C GLY A 212 -39.90 -7.92 -15.13
N ASP A 213 -41.18 -8.20 -15.34
CA ASP A 213 -41.97 -9.25 -14.73
C ASP A 213 -41.54 -10.63 -15.27
N GLY A 214 -41.57 -11.64 -14.41
CA GLY A 214 -41.66 -13.05 -14.76
C GLY A 214 -40.60 -13.68 -15.65
N GLU A 215 -39.58 -14.30 -15.03
CA GLU A 215 -39.19 -15.68 -15.34
C GLU A 215 -38.27 -16.19 -14.23
N GLN A 216 -38.66 -17.30 -13.60
CA GLN A 216 -37.74 -18.12 -12.82
C GLN A 216 -36.73 -18.72 -13.80
N GLU A 217 -35.71 -17.95 -14.18
CA GLU A 217 -34.47 -18.53 -14.66
C GLU A 217 -33.83 -19.23 -13.46
N GLU A 218 -34.05 -20.53 -13.39
CA GLU A 218 -33.16 -21.48 -12.75
C GLU A 218 -31.75 -21.10 -13.21
N MET A 219 -31.06 -20.26 -12.43
CA MET A 219 -29.71 -19.79 -12.75
C MET A 219 -28.88 -21.02 -12.97
N ALA A 220 -28.65 -21.35 -14.24
CA ALA A 220 -27.74 -22.39 -14.64
C ALA A 220 -26.44 -22.08 -13.91
N LEU A 221 -26.12 -22.90 -12.89
CA LEU A 221 -24.89 -22.79 -12.14
C LEU A 221 -23.79 -22.66 -13.18
N ASN A 222 -23.16 -21.49 -13.20
CA ASN A 222 -22.22 -21.14 -14.24
C ASN A 222 -20.99 -22.05 -14.06
N TYR A 223 -21.04 -23.23 -14.69
CA TYR A 223 -20.06 -24.31 -14.56
C TYR A 223 -18.65 -23.82 -14.91
N GLU A 224 -18.54 -22.76 -15.71
CA GLU A 224 -17.29 -22.09 -16.04
C GLU A 224 -16.70 -21.33 -14.85
N LEU A 225 -17.54 -20.68 -14.03
CA LEU A 225 -17.11 -20.00 -12.81
C LEU A 225 -16.60 -21.01 -11.76
N GLU A 226 -17.28 -22.14 -11.60
CA GLU A 226 -16.81 -23.20 -10.69
C GLU A 226 -15.49 -23.80 -11.19
N ARG A 227 -15.34 -24.00 -12.51
CA ARG A 227 -14.12 -24.54 -13.11
C ARG A 227 -12.94 -23.59 -12.98
N THR A 228 -13.15 -22.29 -13.18
CA THR A 228 -12.10 -21.26 -13.02
C THR A 228 -11.68 -21.12 -11.56
N LEU A 229 -12.62 -21.14 -10.61
CA LEU A 229 -12.31 -21.12 -9.18
C LEU A 229 -11.49 -22.35 -8.75
N ARG A 230 -11.86 -23.55 -9.21
CA ARG A 230 -11.08 -24.77 -8.93
C ARG A 230 -9.68 -24.73 -9.54
N TYR A 231 -9.53 -24.12 -10.71
CA TYR A 231 -8.22 -23.95 -11.35
C TYR A 231 -7.34 -22.94 -10.58
N ALA A 232 -7.91 -21.82 -10.14
CA ALA A 232 -7.25 -20.84 -9.29
C ALA A 232 -6.81 -21.46 -7.94
N GLU A 233 -7.68 -22.22 -7.29
CA GLU A 233 -7.36 -22.91 -6.04
C GLU A 233 -6.21 -23.92 -6.21
N ARG A 234 -6.16 -24.65 -7.34
CA ARG A 234 -5.02 -25.52 -7.67
C ARG A 234 -3.74 -24.74 -7.91
N GLY A 235 -3.80 -23.61 -8.61
CA GLY A 235 -2.65 -22.72 -8.81
C GLY A 235 -2.05 -22.25 -7.49
N VAL A 236 -2.90 -21.79 -6.56
CA VAL A 236 -2.47 -21.37 -5.21
C VAL A 236 -1.85 -22.53 -4.43
N LYS A 237 -2.47 -23.72 -4.44
CA LYS A 237 -1.92 -24.91 -3.76
C LYS A 237 -0.57 -25.34 -4.33
N ARG A 238 -0.31 -25.13 -5.62
CA ARG A 238 0.99 -25.43 -6.24
C ARG A 238 2.04 -24.39 -5.89
N LEU A 239 1.70 -23.10 -5.89
CA LEU A 239 2.60 -22.03 -5.45
C LEU A 239 3.07 -22.25 -4.00
N VAL A 240 2.16 -22.66 -3.12
CA VAL A 240 2.48 -23.01 -1.73
C VAL A 240 3.38 -24.25 -1.64
N LYS A 241 3.33 -25.15 -2.63
CA LYS A 241 4.13 -26.38 -2.69
C LYS A 241 5.38 -26.28 -3.57
N GLY A 242 5.64 -25.15 -4.22
CA GLY A 242 6.78 -24.95 -5.13
C GLY A 242 6.74 -25.80 -6.41
N LEU A 243 5.55 -26.20 -6.88
CA LEU A 243 5.40 -26.99 -8.10
C LEU A 243 5.35 -26.09 -9.35
N PRO A 244 5.96 -26.49 -10.48
CA PRO A 244 5.91 -25.74 -11.73
C PRO A 244 4.47 -25.64 -12.28
N ALA A 245 4.21 -24.57 -13.04
CA ALA A 245 2.92 -24.34 -13.70
C ALA A 245 2.64 -25.41 -14.76
N ASP A 246 1.36 -25.73 -14.99
CA ASP A 246 1.00 -26.60 -16.13
C ASP A 246 1.35 -25.87 -17.43
N GLU A 247 2.15 -26.51 -18.28
CA GLU A 247 2.28 -26.11 -19.67
C GLU A 247 0.91 -26.34 -20.34
N VAL A 248 0.32 -25.26 -20.81
CA VAL A 248 -0.92 -25.32 -21.59
C VAL A 248 -0.48 -25.74 -23.00
N ASP A 249 -0.55 -27.04 -23.28
CA ASP A 249 -0.47 -27.55 -24.65
C ASP A 249 -1.66 -26.99 -25.44
N ASN A 250 -1.37 -26.03 -26.31
CA ASN A 250 -2.30 -25.51 -27.32
C ASN A 250 -2.37 -26.45 -28.53
#